data_AF-A0A5P1EF01-F1
#
_entry.id   AF-A0A5P1EF01-F1
#
_cell.length_a   1.000
_cell.length_b   1.000
_cell.length_c   1.000
_cell.angle_alpha   90.00
_cell.angle_beta   90.00
_cell.angle_gamma   90.00
#
_symmetry.space_group_name_H-M   'P 1'
#
loop_
_entity.id
_entity.type
_entity.pdbx_description
1 polymer ?
#
loop_
_entity_poly.entity_id
_entity_poly.type
_entity_poly.pdbx_seq_one_letter_code
_entity_poly.pdbx_strand_id
1 'polypeptide(L)'
;MARAPSSPHRAKPQRIPPPPLLPSTPHLPVLLGAASPPPNPPLPSRSLSRPRSSPPLSSPPPPPLLVRAVATASALRLRPQRAHLLSLARPHLNLNIEVLSGADEARLVYLGILHFLPVLHCRVLAVDIGGGSTEFVLRFQGQILFSASLNLGHVTLTESFAGRFADLRSHVRTALQESGLAEKVRQLGFEIAVGSSGTVKSIEKAISGLDFRRKWRFGREELRSLEERICRSFEMLGFEGVRRLGFSKRKSEFIALREIFDALGIEEMDVSGYALGEGVVAEMMMKEKSRSDVEVGLDLNERWSSVVRLAVRFDCRNWMKVAVQCVGIAKDIFDGIRGCGVMGEDQTRSLVFLEDKDYEYLEASILLHNIGRVNGKKGYDKLSYQIIKHGGHLEGYSSEEVELIAQLVRFHRKKFPKSENASIQKLPLEMKDKFRVLCSIIRLSLTIQRCQHRTSQGVEVVHTPQGFKLVLGEIKEQCADPCGVQRSSATGEELRLELQHFEEVFHQKISIVIP
;
A
#
# COMPACT_ATOMS: atom_id res chain seq x y z
N MET A 1 -11.12 -69.10 15.16
CA MET A 1 -10.28 -67.88 15.28
C MET A 1 -10.13 -67.26 13.89
N ALA A 2 -10.98 -66.28 13.58
CA ALA A 2 -11.04 -65.61 12.29
C ALA A 2 -9.97 -64.52 12.18
N ARG A 3 -9.20 -64.52 11.08
CA ARG A 3 -8.23 -63.46 10.74
C ARG A 3 -8.98 -62.25 10.17
N ALA A 4 -8.70 -61.07 10.73
CA ALA A 4 -9.25 -59.79 10.31
C ALA A 4 -8.78 -59.38 8.89
N PRO A 5 -9.63 -58.69 8.09
CA PRO A 5 -9.24 -58.20 6.77
C PRO A 5 -8.48 -56.88 6.85
N SER A 6 -7.53 -56.72 5.92
CA SER A 6 -6.66 -55.56 5.74
C SER A 6 -7.43 -54.31 5.27
N SER A 7 -7.09 -53.17 5.88
CA SER A 7 -7.59 -51.83 5.55
C SER A 7 -7.18 -51.37 4.14
N PRO A 8 -8.03 -50.67 3.38
CA PRO A 8 -7.66 -50.14 2.07
C PRO A 8 -6.77 -48.89 2.21
N HIS A 9 -5.69 -48.85 1.42
CA HIS A 9 -4.79 -47.70 1.29
C HIS A 9 -5.55 -46.44 0.84
N ARG A 10 -5.60 -45.44 1.72
CA ARG A 10 -6.10 -44.10 1.42
C ARG A 10 -5.09 -43.39 0.50
N ALA A 11 -5.42 -43.24 -0.78
CA ALA A 11 -4.62 -42.45 -1.73
C ALA A 11 -4.45 -41.01 -1.22
N LYS A 12 -3.22 -40.51 -1.19
CA LYS A 12 -2.91 -39.11 -0.86
C LYS A 12 -3.54 -38.20 -1.93
N PRO A 13 -4.24 -37.11 -1.56
CA PRO A 13 -4.77 -36.18 -2.55
C PRO A 13 -3.60 -35.53 -3.31
N GLN A 14 -3.62 -35.66 -4.65
CA GLN A 14 -2.71 -34.96 -5.54
C GLN A 14 -2.85 -33.45 -5.28
N ARG A 15 -1.73 -32.81 -4.92
CA ARG A 15 -1.66 -31.35 -4.77
C ARG A 15 -1.86 -30.72 -6.15
N ILE A 16 -3.04 -30.15 -6.38
CA ILE A 16 -3.27 -29.24 -7.50
C ILE A 16 -2.32 -28.05 -7.32
N PRO A 17 -1.46 -27.73 -8.30
CA PRO A 17 -0.58 -26.58 -8.19
C PRO A 17 -1.43 -25.30 -8.15
N PRO A 18 -1.08 -24.30 -7.31
CA PRO A 18 -1.81 -23.05 -7.27
C PRO A 18 -1.78 -22.39 -8.66
N PRO A 19 -2.86 -21.70 -9.07
CA PRO A 19 -2.87 -20.97 -10.32
C PRO A 19 -1.74 -19.93 -10.35
N PRO A 20 -1.16 -19.64 -11.53
CA PRO A 20 -0.06 -18.70 -11.64
C PRO A 20 -0.50 -17.33 -11.12
N LEU A 21 0.22 -16.86 -10.10
CA LEU A 21 0.09 -15.50 -9.58
C LEU A 21 0.36 -14.53 -10.74
N LEU A 22 -0.62 -13.69 -11.08
CA LEU A 22 -0.31 -12.47 -11.84
C LEU A 22 0.71 -11.67 -11.02
N PRO A 23 1.77 -11.14 -11.65
CA PRO A 23 2.85 -10.55 -10.91
C PRO A 23 2.32 -9.35 -10.11
N SER A 24 2.64 -9.34 -8.81
CA SER A 24 2.82 -8.09 -8.05
C SER A 24 3.63 -7.12 -8.90
N THR A 25 3.58 -5.81 -8.65
CA THR A 25 4.68 -4.93 -9.11
C THR A 25 5.97 -5.64 -8.75
N PRO A 26 6.74 -6.13 -9.75
CA PRO A 26 7.82 -7.03 -9.45
C PRO A 26 8.93 -6.15 -8.90
N HIS A 27 9.02 -6.02 -7.58
CA HIS A 27 10.26 -5.65 -6.94
C HIS A 27 11.20 -6.83 -7.11
N LEU A 28 11.78 -6.94 -8.31
CA LEU A 28 12.90 -7.82 -8.56
C LEU A 28 14.13 -7.06 -8.06
N PRO A 29 14.79 -7.48 -6.98
CA PRO A 29 16.03 -6.86 -6.57
C PRO A 29 17.07 -7.13 -7.67
N VAL A 30 17.35 -6.11 -8.49
CA VAL A 30 18.42 -6.13 -9.48
C VAL A 30 19.50 -5.18 -8.97
N LEU A 31 20.65 -5.75 -8.62
CA LEU A 31 21.78 -4.97 -8.11
C LEU A 31 22.53 -4.34 -9.29
N LEU A 32 22.01 -3.21 -9.77
CA LEU A 32 22.58 -2.50 -10.93
C LEU A 32 23.85 -1.70 -10.57
N GLY A 33 23.99 -1.31 -9.30
CA GLY A 33 25.06 -0.45 -8.78
C GLY A 33 26.38 -1.15 -8.42
N ALA A 34 26.58 -2.43 -8.72
CA ALA A 34 27.84 -3.12 -8.42
C ALA A 34 28.95 -2.84 -9.44
N ALA A 35 30.17 -2.61 -8.94
CA ALA A 35 31.37 -2.33 -9.74
C ALA A 35 31.83 -3.50 -10.64
N SER A 36 31.46 -4.75 -10.32
CA SER A 36 31.80 -5.94 -11.13
C SER A 36 30.55 -6.57 -11.74
N PRO A 37 30.51 -6.84 -13.07
CA PRO A 37 29.44 -7.65 -13.63
C PRO A 37 29.56 -9.09 -13.10
N PRO A 38 28.44 -9.78 -12.76
CA PRO A 38 28.50 -11.23 -12.63
C PRO A 38 28.92 -11.84 -13.98
N PRO A 39 29.64 -12.98 -14.01
CA PRO A 39 30.16 -13.59 -15.24
C PRO A 39 29.08 -13.99 -16.26
N ASN A 40 27.81 -13.88 -15.88
CA ASN A 40 26.65 -13.75 -16.76
C ASN A 40 25.61 -12.88 -16.05
N PRO A 41 25.23 -11.70 -16.56
CA PRO A 41 24.04 -11.04 -16.05
C PRO A 41 22.84 -11.94 -16.39
N PRO A 42 22.02 -12.37 -15.42
CA PRO A 42 20.77 -13.01 -15.76
C PRO A 42 19.89 -11.92 -16.39
N LEU A 43 19.86 -11.88 -17.73
CA LEU A 43 18.70 -11.33 -18.43
C LEU A 43 17.47 -12.10 -17.89
N PRO A 44 16.32 -11.44 -17.70
CA PRO A 44 15.10 -12.13 -17.31
C PRO A 44 14.61 -13.01 -18.49
N SER A 45 15.23 -14.18 -18.67
CA SER A 45 14.94 -15.12 -19.77
C SER A 45 13.80 -16.08 -19.45
N ARG A 46 13.16 -15.98 -18.27
CA ARG A 46 11.97 -16.74 -17.89
C ARG A 46 10.80 -15.82 -17.54
N SER A 47 10.18 -15.23 -18.56
CA SER A 47 8.78 -14.79 -18.52
C SER A 47 8.17 -14.46 -19.88
N LEU A 48 8.95 -14.46 -20.97
CA LEU A 48 8.45 -14.18 -22.31
C LEU A 48 8.14 -15.46 -23.11
N SER A 49 7.23 -16.29 -22.60
CA SER A 49 6.52 -17.26 -23.44
C SER A 49 5.14 -16.72 -23.76
N ARG A 50 5.02 -16.05 -24.92
CA ARG A 50 3.73 -15.68 -25.51
C ARG A 50 3.07 -16.97 -26.03
N PRO A 51 1.84 -17.34 -25.65
CA PRO A 51 1.14 -18.42 -26.33
C PRO A 51 0.90 -18.00 -27.79
N ARG A 52 1.29 -18.87 -28.72
CA ARG A 52 1.03 -18.68 -30.17
C ARG A 52 -0.46 -18.90 -30.46
N SER A 53 -0.95 -18.06 -31.38
CA SER A 53 -2.15 -18.18 -32.25
C SER A 53 -3.56 -18.26 -31.63
N SER A 54 -4.32 -17.18 -31.81
CA SER A 54 -5.79 -17.19 -32.08
C SER A 54 -6.14 -15.94 -32.93
N PRO A 55 -7.15 -15.99 -33.82
CA PRO A 55 -7.44 -14.94 -34.81
C PRO A 55 -8.11 -13.70 -34.15
N PRO A 56 -8.21 -12.55 -34.85
CA PRO A 56 -8.54 -11.29 -34.21
C PRO A 56 -10.04 -11.19 -33.95
N LEU A 57 -10.46 -11.19 -32.68
CA LEU A 57 -11.72 -10.56 -32.31
C LEU A 57 -11.47 -9.06 -32.11
N SER A 58 -12.14 -8.27 -32.93
CA SER A 58 -12.21 -6.81 -32.88
C SER A 58 -12.76 -6.35 -31.53
N SER A 59 -11.87 -6.11 -30.57
CA SER A 59 -12.13 -5.26 -29.41
C SER A 59 -11.37 -3.94 -29.61
N PRO A 60 -11.95 -2.79 -29.24
CA PRO A 60 -11.23 -1.53 -29.29
C PRO A 60 -9.97 -1.67 -28.41
N PRO A 61 -8.82 -1.11 -28.84
CA PRO A 61 -7.59 -1.21 -28.07
C PRO A 61 -7.85 -0.63 -26.66
N PRO A 62 -7.32 -1.26 -25.59
CA PRO A 62 -7.42 -0.69 -24.26
C PRO A 62 -6.87 0.75 -24.28
N PRO A 63 -7.42 1.67 -23.48
CA PRO A 63 -6.90 3.04 -23.41
C PRO A 63 -5.39 2.97 -23.16
N PRO A 64 -4.59 3.83 -23.82
CA PRO A 64 -3.14 3.74 -23.75
C PRO A 64 -2.74 3.79 -22.28
N LEU A 65 -2.14 2.70 -21.79
CA LEU A 65 -1.57 2.67 -20.46
C LEU A 65 -0.51 3.76 -20.41
N LEU A 66 -0.77 4.81 -19.61
CA LEU A 66 0.21 5.86 -19.39
C LEU A 66 1.34 5.26 -18.53
N VAL A 67 2.42 4.83 -19.19
CA VAL A 67 3.57 4.21 -18.55
C VAL A 67 4.77 5.16 -18.64
N ARG A 68 5.33 5.51 -17.49
CA ARG A 68 6.60 6.25 -17.39
C ARG A 68 7.66 5.35 -16.79
N ALA A 69 8.76 5.17 -17.53
CA ALA A 69 9.93 4.43 -17.06
C ALA A 69 11.03 5.43 -16.70
N VAL A 70 11.50 5.38 -15.45
CA VAL A 70 12.60 6.22 -14.96
C VAL A 70 13.79 5.37 -14.53
N ALA A 71 14.99 5.93 -14.66
CA ALA A 71 16.22 5.38 -14.11
C ALA A 71 16.94 6.47 -13.31
N THR A 72 17.59 6.09 -12.21
CA THR A 72 18.32 7.03 -11.36
C THR A 72 19.73 7.22 -11.91
N ALA A 73 20.25 8.45 -11.87
CA ALA A 73 21.62 8.71 -12.33
C ALA A 73 22.65 7.90 -11.54
N SER A 74 22.40 7.66 -10.25
CA SER A 74 23.28 6.89 -9.37
C SER A 74 23.39 5.41 -9.78
N ALA A 75 22.29 4.78 -10.21
CA ALA A 75 22.29 3.41 -10.72
C ALA A 75 23.07 3.24 -12.04
N LEU A 76 23.29 4.32 -12.79
CA LEU A 76 23.94 4.31 -14.10
C LEU A 76 25.37 4.88 -14.09
N ARG A 77 25.81 5.48 -12.98
CA ARG A 77 27.09 6.22 -12.86
C ARG A 77 28.33 5.34 -12.93
N LEU A 78 28.23 4.08 -12.53
CA LEU A 78 29.36 3.14 -12.44
C LEU A 78 29.59 2.31 -13.73
N ARG A 79 28.92 2.65 -14.84
CA ARG A 79 29.01 1.89 -16.09
C ARG A 79 29.62 2.74 -17.21
N PRO A 80 30.78 2.35 -17.77
CA PRO A 80 31.30 2.91 -19.04
C PRO A 80 30.33 2.73 -20.22
N GLN A 81 29.27 1.94 -20.04
CA GLN A 81 28.36 1.44 -21.05
C GLN A 81 26.90 1.87 -20.80
N ARG A 82 26.66 3.05 -20.19
CA ARG A 82 25.30 3.61 -19.98
C ARG A 82 24.46 3.59 -21.26
N ALA A 83 25.04 4.00 -22.38
CA ALA A 83 24.39 3.99 -23.68
C ALA A 83 24.04 2.56 -24.14
N HIS A 84 24.90 1.58 -23.85
CA HIS A 84 24.72 0.18 -24.23
C HIS A 84 23.57 -0.50 -23.46
N LEU A 85 23.48 -0.28 -22.13
CA LEU A 85 22.36 -0.81 -21.33
C LEU A 85 21.01 -0.23 -21.76
N LEU A 86 20.97 1.09 -21.99
CA LEU A 86 19.76 1.75 -22.50
C LEU A 86 19.41 1.29 -23.92
N SER A 87 20.42 1.06 -24.78
CA SER A 87 20.20 0.53 -26.14
C SER A 87 19.75 -0.94 -26.15
N LEU A 88 20.15 -1.75 -25.16
CA LEU A 88 19.68 -3.12 -24.99
C LEU A 88 18.25 -3.17 -24.45
N ALA A 89 17.85 -2.22 -23.61
CA ALA A 89 16.51 -2.19 -23.03
C ALA A 89 15.44 -1.66 -24.00
N ARG A 90 15.78 -0.71 -24.88
CA ARG A 90 14.86 -0.05 -25.83
C ARG A 90 14.09 -1.04 -26.74
N PRO A 91 14.71 -2.02 -27.42
CA PRO A 91 14.01 -2.96 -28.31
C PRO A 91 13.06 -3.90 -27.57
N HIS A 92 13.31 -4.16 -26.28
CA HIS A 92 12.54 -5.12 -25.50
C HIS A 92 11.37 -4.48 -24.73
N LEU A 93 11.49 -3.20 -24.36
CA LEU A 93 10.49 -2.53 -23.54
C LEU A 93 9.55 -1.61 -24.31
N ASN A 94 9.89 -1.16 -25.54
CA ASN A 94 9.12 -0.14 -26.27
C ASN A 94 8.77 1.09 -25.41
N LEU A 95 9.59 1.40 -24.39
CA LEU A 95 9.41 2.51 -23.47
C LEU A 95 10.64 3.41 -23.50
N ASN A 96 10.41 4.72 -23.44
CA ASN A 96 11.50 5.67 -23.25
C ASN A 96 11.90 5.67 -21.77
N ILE A 97 13.16 5.34 -21.47
CA ILE A 97 13.69 5.37 -20.11
C ILE A 97 14.29 6.76 -19.87
N GLU A 98 13.62 7.54 -19.03
CA GLU A 98 14.08 8.86 -18.59
C GLU A 98 15.12 8.70 -17.49
N VAL A 99 16.31 9.30 -17.65
CA VAL A 99 17.31 9.30 -16.59
C VAL A 99 17.13 10.54 -15.75
N LEU A 100 16.75 10.36 -14.49
CA LEU A 100 16.53 11.43 -13.54
C LEU A 100 17.86 12.01 -13.06
N SER A 101 17.92 13.33 -12.95
CA SER A 101 18.96 13.99 -12.17
C SER A 101 18.79 13.65 -10.69
N GLY A 102 19.84 13.79 -9.88
CA GLY A 102 19.71 13.58 -8.42
C GLY A 102 18.70 14.55 -7.77
N ALA A 103 18.59 15.78 -8.30
CA ALA A 103 17.60 16.75 -7.84
C ALA A 103 16.16 16.35 -8.21
N ASP A 104 15.95 15.83 -9.42
CA ASP A 104 14.63 15.32 -9.85
C ASP A 104 14.23 14.08 -9.07
N GLU A 105 15.17 13.17 -8.83
CA GLU A 105 14.96 12.00 -7.97
C GLU A 105 14.55 12.42 -6.56
N ALA A 106 15.32 13.32 -5.93
CA ALA A 106 15.01 13.84 -4.60
C ALA A 106 13.61 14.50 -4.56
N ARG A 107 13.28 15.34 -5.56
CA ARG A 107 11.98 15.99 -5.68
C ARG A 107 10.83 14.97 -5.84
N LEU A 108 11.00 13.95 -6.66
CA LEU A 108 9.99 12.92 -6.89
C LEU A 108 9.85 12.00 -5.67
N VAL A 109 10.95 11.53 -5.07
CA VAL A 109 10.92 10.79 -3.80
C VAL A 109 10.13 11.56 -2.75
N TYR A 110 10.43 12.85 -2.61
CA TYR A 110 9.72 13.73 -1.71
C TYR A 110 8.23 13.83 -2.02
N LEU A 111 7.87 14.00 -3.30
CA LEU A 111 6.48 14.03 -3.74
C LEU A 111 5.74 12.72 -3.39
N GLY A 112 6.41 11.57 -3.52
CA GLY A 112 5.86 10.28 -3.11
C GLY A 112 5.66 10.17 -1.59
N ILE A 113 6.64 10.65 -0.81
CA ILE A 113 6.54 10.74 0.66
C ILE A 113 5.38 11.67 1.07
N LEU A 114 5.19 12.80 0.37
CA LEU A 114 4.17 13.79 0.70
C LEU A 114 2.76 13.41 0.29
N HIS A 115 2.57 12.65 -0.80
CA HIS A 115 1.24 12.13 -1.14
C HIS A 115 0.62 11.27 -0.01
N PHE A 116 1.42 10.98 1.01
CA PHE A 116 1.04 10.21 2.18
C PHE A 116 0.95 11.02 3.48
N LEU A 117 1.72 12.10 3.63
CA LEU A 117 1.83 12.83 4.90
C LEU A 117 1.04 14.15 4.85
N PRO A 118 0.13 14.45 5.80
CA PRO A 118 -0.63 15.70 5.87
C PRO A 118 0.18 16.73 6.67
N VAL A 119 1.45 16.89 6.31
CA VAL A 119 2.39 17.79 7.02
C VAL A 119 2.46 19.12 6.28
N LEU A 120 1.29 19.69 5.98
CA LEU A 120 1.19 20.92 5.20
C LEU A 120 1.83 22.11 5.93
N HIS A 121 1.76 22.13 7.25
CA HIS A 121 2.17 23.26 8.09
C HIS A 121 3.48 23.07 8.87
N CYS A 122 4.18 21.94 8.70
CA CYS A 122 5.45 21.67 9.39
C CYS A 122 6.64 21.70 8.42
N ARG A 123 7.82 22.05 8.94
CA ARG A 123 9.09 21.85 8.22
C ARG A 123 9.48 20.37 8.22
N VAL A 124 9.61 19.79 7.04
CA VAL A 124 9.86 18.34 6.87
C VAL A 124 11.20 18.11 6.22
N LEU A 125 12.04 17.32 6.88
CA LEU A 125 13.27 16.77 6.33
C LEU A 125 13.02 15.34 5.85
N ALA A 126 12.96 15.13 4.54
CA ALA A 126 12.89 13.80 3.93
C ALA A 126 14.30 13.27 3.62
N VAL A 127 14.53 12.00 3.92
CA VAL A 127 15.78 11.27 3.68
C VAL A 127 15.46 9.94 2.99
N ASP A 128 16.01 9.67 1.82
CA ASP A 128 15.88 8.37 1.14
C ASP A 128 17.25 7.78 0.87
N ILE A 129 17.51 6.60 1.44
CA ILE A 129 18.80 5.91 1.27
C ILE A 129 18.65 4.87 0.14
N GLY A 130 19.03 5.26 -1.07
CA GLY A 130 19.06 4.39 -2.23
C GLY A 130 20.26 3.42 -2.26
N GLY A 131 20.38 2.69 -3.37
CA GLY A 131 21.51 1.79 -3.63
C GLY A 131 22.81 2.53 -3.93
N GLY A 132 22.75 3.56 -4.78
CA GLY A 132 23.91 4.34 -5.22
C GLY A 132 24.01 5.76 -4.64
N SER A 133 22.90 6.33 -4.19
CA SER A 133 22.83 7.68 -3.63
C SER A 133 21.94 7.74 -2.39
N THR A 134 21.95 8.90 -1.74
CA THR A 134 21.03 9.27 -0.67
C THR A 134 20.50 10.67 -0.93
N GLU A 135 19.19 10.79 -0.97
CA GLU A 135 18.47 12.02 -1.28
C GLU A 135 17.97 12.68 0.00
N PHE A 136 18.11 14.00 0.05
CA PHE A 136 17.68 14.87 1.15
C PHE A 136 16.80 15.98 0.59
N VAL A 137 15.63 16.20 1.20
CA VAL A 137 14.75 17.31 0.85
C VAL A 137 14.23 17.96 2.12
N LEU A 138 14.45 19.27 2.26
CA LEU A 138 13.86 20.09 3.30
C LEU A 138 12.77 20.98 2.67
N ARG A 139 11.56 20.94 3.22
CA ARG A 139 10.40 21.67 2.69
C ARG A 139 9.58 22.33 3.78
N PHE A 140 8.95 23.44 3.43
CA PHE A 140 7.89 24.08 4.20
C PHE A 140 6.75 24.55 3.29
N GLN A 141 5.48 24.37 3.71
CA GLN A 141 4.27 24.85 3.01
C GLN A 141 4.17 24.65 1.48
N GLY A 142 4.78 23.60 0.95
CA GLY A 142 4.69 23.14 -0.44
C GLY A 142 5.99 23.38 -1.18
N GLN A 143 6.88 24.17 -0.59
CA GLN A 143 8.07 24.69 -1.23
C GLN A 143 9.32 23.99 -0.72
N ILE A 144 10.10 23.46 -1.66
CA ILE A 144 11.43 22.91 -1.36
C ILE A 144 12.32 24.09 -0.95
N LEU A 145 12.75 24.08 0.31
CA LEU A 145 13.69 25.05 0.86
C LEU A 145 15.14 24.65 0.51
N PHE A 146 15.40 23.35 0.48
CA PHE A 146 16.70 22.78 0.14
C PHE A 146 16.55 21.34 -0.38
N SER A 147 17.38 20.94 -1.33
CA SER A 147 17.51 19.55 -1.74
C SER A 147 18.95 19.18 -2.08
N ALA A 148 19.33 17.93 -1.81
CA ALA A 148 20.63 17.38 -2.14
C ALA A 148 20.51 15.89 -2.48
N SER A 149 21.41 15.39 -3.33
CA SER A 149 21.61 13.96 -3.58
C SER A 149 23.10 13.67 -3.45
N LEU A 150 23.45 12.86 -2.46
CA LEU A 150 24.84 12.53 -2.10
C LEU A 150 25.16 11.09 -2.50
N ASN A 151 26.42 10.80 -2.79
CA ASN A 151 26.88 9.44 -3.18
C ASN A 151 27.05 8.52 -1.97
N LEU A 152 26.02 8.44 -1.13
CA LEU A 152 26.01 7.71 0.13
C LEU A 152 25.09 6.48 0.07
N GLY A 153 24.89 5.93 -1.12
CA GLY A 153 24.06 4.74 -1.30
C GLY A 153 24.69 3.50 -0.67
N HIS A 154 23.85 2.64 -0.10
CA HIS A 154 24.34 1.50 0.68
C HIS A 154 25.14 0.47 -0.13
N VAL A 155 24.83 0.27 -1.42
CA VAL A 155 25.60 -0.64 -2.28
C VAL A 155 26.99 -0.07 -2.53
N THR A 156 27.07 1.20 -2.92
CA THR A 156 28.34 1.89 -3.17
C THR A 156 29.21 1.96 -1.92
N LEU A 157 28.62 2.25 -0.76
CA LEU A 157 29.34 2.27 0.52
C LEU A 157 29.82 0.87 0.93
N THR A 158 29.02 -0.18 0.71
CA THR A 158 29.44 -1.55 1.02
C THR A 158 30.64 -1.97 0.18
N GLU A 159 30.60 -1.67 -1.12
CA GLU A 159 31.66 -2.06 -2.05
C GLU A 159 32.94 -1.26 -1.86
N SER A 160 32.84 0.06 -1.67
CA SER A 160 34.01 0.94 -1.58
C SER A 160 34.83 0.72 -0.30
N PHE A 161 34.16 0.35 0.79
CA PHE A 161 34.81 0.21 2.10
C PHE A 161 35.03 -1.24 2.51
N ALA A 162 34.30 -2.20 1.95
CA ALA A 162 34.52 -3.65 2.14
C ALA A 162 34.70 -4.08 3.62
N GLY A 163 33.98 -3.44 4.55
CA GLY A 163 34.08 -3.72 5.99
C GLY A 163 35.01 -2.79 6.78
N ARG A 164 35.71 -1.85 6.14
CA ARG A 164 36.46 -0.77 6.80
C ARG A 164 35.50 0.29 7.35
N PHE A 165 34.84 -0.03 8.46
CA PHE A 165 33.75 0.78 9.00
C PHE A 165 34.19 2.15 9.54
N ALA A 166 35.42 2.28 10.05
CA ALA A 166 35.95 3.57 10.50
C ALA A 166 36.10 4.55 9.31
N ASP A 167 36.69 4.08 8.21
CA ASP A 167 36.84 4.84 6.96
C ASP A 167 35.46 5.21 6.40
N LEU A 168 34.50 4.28 6.43
CA LEU A 168 33.12 4.52 5.98
C LEU A 168 32.46 5.66 6.79
N ARG A 169 32.57 5.64 8.13
CA ARG A 169 32.03 6.71 8.98
C ARG A 169 32.64 8.06 8.64
N SER A 170 33.97 8.11 8.52
CA SER A 170 34.70 9.32 8.18
C SER A 170 34.25 9.87 6.82
N HIS A 171 34.10 8.99 5.82
CA HIS A 171 33.62 9.36 4.50
C HIS A 171 32.21 9.92 4.52
N VAL A 172 31.27 9.27 5.22
CA VAL A 172 29.88 9.75 5.35
C VAL A 172 29.85 11.12 6.03
N ARG A 173 30.58 11.30 7.15
CA ARG A 173 30.66 12.60 7.86
C ARG A 173 31.20 13.70 6.95
N THR A 174 32.29 13.41 6.24
CA THR A 174 32.94 14.38 5.34
C THR A 174 31.99 14.78 4.22
N ALA A 175 31.34 13.81 3.55
CA ALA A 175 30.37 14.09 2.49
C ALA A 175 29.18 14.92 2.97
N LEU A 176 28.67 14.66 4.19
CA LEU A 176 27.58 15.45 4.78
C LEU A 176 28.02 16.89 5.09
N GLN A 177 29.25 17.08 5.57
CA GLN A 177 29.83 18.40 5.84
C GLN A 177 30.09 19.19 4.56
N GLU A 178 30.81 18.60 3.60
CA GLU A 178 31.20 19.25 2.33
C GLU A 178 29.99 19.64 1.47
N SER A 179 28.88 18.88 1.57
CA SER A 179 27.64 19.21 0.86
C SER A 179 26.94 20.47 1.37
N GLY A 180 27.32 21.00 2.53
CA GLY A 180 26.60 22.09 3.20
C GLY A 180 25.24 21.68 3.78
N LEU A 181 24.82 20.41 3.65
CA LEU A 181 23.54 19.90 4.12
C LEU A 181 23.34 20.14 5.62
N ALA A 182 24.33 19.76 6.44
CA ALA A 182 24.22 19.90 7.90
C ALA A 182 24.11 21.36 8.34
N GLU A 183 24.79 22.28 7.65
CA GLU A 183 24.67 23.72 7.91
C GLU A 183 23.29 24.23 7.51
N LYS A 184 22.79 23.86 6.32
CA LYS A 184 21.46 24.26 5.84
C LYS A 184 20.34 23.75 6.74
N VAL A 185 20.41 22.48 7.16
CA VAL A 185 19.44 21.89 8.09
C VAL A 185 19.46 22.61 9.45
N ARG A 186 20.65 22.99 9.94
CA ARG A 186 20.78 23.75 11.20
C ARG A 186 20.23 25.17 11.10
N GLN A 187 20.45 25.85 9.98
CA GLN A 187 19.96 27.21 9.72
C GLN A 187 18.44 27.25 9.55
N LEU A 188 17.91 26.34 8.74
CA LEU A 188 16.50 26.33 8.36
C LEU A 188 15.61 25.58 9.36
N GLY A 189 16.17 24.61 10.09
CA GLY A 189 15.45 23.75 11.02
C GLY A 189 14.47 22.78 10.35
N PHE A 190 14.04 21.78 11.09
CA PHE A 190 12.92 20.91 10.74
C PHE A 190 12.15 20.52 12.00
N GLU A 191 10.87 20.20 11.83
CA GLU A 191 10.00 19.70 12.91
C GLU A 191 9.83 18.19 12.82
N ILE A 192 9.83 17.65 11.60
CA ILE A 192 9.63 16.22 11.33
C ILE A 192 10.72 15.73 10.39
N ALA A 193 11.38 14.64 10.76
CA ALA A 193 12.24 13.89 9.86
C ALA A 193 11.51 12.65 9.36
N VAL A 194 11.59 12.39 8.05
CA VAL A 194 10.95 11.24 7.40
C VAL A 194 11.98 10.48 6.58
N GLY A 195 12.13 9.20 6.87
CA GLY A 195 12.97 8.29 6.11
C GLY A 195 12.15 7.44 5.13
N SER A 196 12.68 7.20 3.93
CA SER A 196 12.13 6.24 2.96
C SER A 196 13.20 5.29 2.43
N SER A 197 12.85 4.46 1.45
CA SER A 197 13.64 3.37 0.85
C SER A 197 13.58 2.01 1.55
N GLY A 198 14.15 1.00 0.89
CA GLY A 198 14.29 -0.35 1.43
C GLY A 198 15.21 -0.42 2.66
N THR A 199 16.16 0.50 2.78
CA THR A 199 17.08 0.59 3.92
C THR A 199 16.32 1.02 5.17
N VAL A 200 15.69 2.20 5.17
CA VAL A 200 14.97 2.71 6.35
C VAL A 200 13.86 1.73 6.78
N LYS A 201 13.12 1.15 5.83
CA LYS A 201 12.10 0.12 6.12
C LYS A 201 12.69 -1.15 6.74
N SER A 202 13.89 -1.56 6.34
CA SER A 202 14.55 -2.74 6.90
C SER A 202 15.04 -2.47 8.33
N ILE A 203 15.51 -1.24 8.59
CA ILE A 203 15.94 -0.79 9.91
C ILE A 203 14.75 -0.71 10.86
N GLU A 204 13.65 -0.08 10.45
CA GLU A 204 12.42 -0.02 11.24
C GLU A 204 11.94 -1.42 11.64
N LYS A 205 11.88 -2.36 10.69
CA LYS A 205 11.50 -3.75 10.99
C LYS A 205 12.43 -4.44 11.97
N ALA A 206 13.74 -4.16 11.90
CA ALA A 206 14.72 -4.72 12.81
C ALA A 206 14.66 -4.11 14.23
N ILE A 207 14.20 -2.86 14.34
CA ILE A 207 13.94 -2.18 15.62
C ILE A 207 12.61 -2.65 16.21
N SER A 208 11.52 -2.60 15.44
CA SER A 208 10.16 -2.92 15.86
C SER A 208 9.92 -4.42 16.09
N GLY A 209 10.71 -5.30 15.47
CA GLY A 209 10.42 -6.73 15.45
C GLY A 209 9.11 -7.04 14.72
N LEU A 210 8.36 -8.03 15.22
CA LEU A 210 6.99 -8.34 14.74
C LEU A 210 5.91 -7.58 15.52
N ASP A 211 6.27 -6.59 16.34
CA ASP A 211 5.29 -5.88 17.17
C ASP A 211 4.58 -4.77 16.38
N PHE A 212 3.32 -5.04 16.02
CA PHE A 212 2.45 -4.14 15.26
C PHE A 212 1.99 -2.91 16.05
N ARG A 213 2.32 -2.81 17.36
CA ARG A 213 1.90 -1.70 18.23
C ARG A 213 2.82 -0.48 18.19
N ARG A 214 3.96 -0.55 17.49
CA ARG A 214 4.91 0.58 17.42
C ARG A 214 4.53 1.59 16.34
N LYS A 215 4.66 2.86 16.71
CA LYS A 215 4.52 4.03 15.83
C LYS A 215 5.49 3.88 14.66
N TRP A 216 5.16 4.51 13.54
CA TRP A 216 5.86 4.45 12.25
C TRP A 216 7.17 5.22 12.31
N ARG A 217 7.98 4.93 13.32
CA ARG A 217 8.95 5.84 13.87
C ARG A 217 9.98 5.05 14.66
N PHE A 218 11.22 5.46 14.57
CA PHE A 218 12.24 5.00 15.49
C PHE A 218 13.11 6.18 15.95
N GLY A 219 13.60 6.07 17.17
CA GLY A 219 14.47 7.07 17.78
C GLY A 219 15.95 6.81 17.55
N ARG A 220 16.76 7.86 17.79
CA ARG A 220 18.22 7.82 17.79
C ARG A 220 18.77 6.70 18.69
N GLU A 221 18.20 6.51 19.87
CA GLU A 221 18.67 5.49 20.83
C GLU A 221 18.32 4.06 20.38
N GLU A 222 17.17 3.86 19.75
CA GLU A 222 16.78 2.56 19.20
C GLU A 222 17.69 2.16 18.03
N LEU A 223 18.04 3.13 17.18
CA LEU A 223 19.01 2.94 16.10
C LEU A 223 20.39 2.60 16.66
N ARG A 224 20.86 3.31 17.70
CA ARG A 224 22.14 3.02 18.38
C ARG A 224 22.17 1.61 18.95
N SER A 225 21.11 1.21 19.67
CA SER A 225 20.98 -0.12 20.25
C SER A 225 20.99 -1.23 19.20
N LEU A 226 20.36 -1.01 18.04
CA LEU A 226 20.42 -1.95 16.92
C LEU A 226 21.83 -2.06 16.34
N GLU A 227 22.51 -0.95 16.12
CA GLU A 227 23.88 -0.94 15.61
C GLU A 227 24.83 -1.71 16.54
N GLU A 228 24.76 -1.48 17.85
CA GLU A 228 25.58 -2.20 18.84
C GLU A 228 25.32 -3.71 18.81
N ARG A 229 24.05 -4.13 18.73
CA ARG A 229 23.68 -5.56 18.63
C ARG A 229 24.26 -6.20 17.37
N ILE A 230 24.24 -5.47 16.26
CA ILE A 230 24.80 -5.94 15.00
C ILE A 230 26.34 -5.99 15.07
N CYS A 231 27.00 -4.99 15.65
CA CYS A 231 28.46 -4.99 15.83
C CYS A 231 28.92 -6.18 16.68
N ARG A 232 28.30 -6.40 17.85
CA ARG A 232 28.59 -7.55 18.73
C ARG A 232 28.41 -8.89 18.04
N SER A 233 27.34 -9.03 17.24
CA SER A 233 27.06 -10.26 16.51
C SER A 233 28.13 -10.61 15.47
N PHE A 234 28.75 -9.61 14.86
CA PHE A 234 29.86 -9.82 13.91
C PHE A 234 31.16 -10.24 14.58
N GLU A 235 31.44 -9.71 15.77
CA GLU A 235 32.63 -10.07 16.55
C GLU A 235 32.57 -11.54 17.00
N MET A 236 31.37 -12.05 17.34
CA MET A 236 31.22 -13.43 17.82
C MET A 236 31.09 -14.49 16.73
N LEU A 237 30.47 -14.18 15.59
CA LEU A 237 30.07 -15.21 14.60
C LEU A 237 30.90 -15.20 13.30
N GLY A 238 31.78 -14.22 13.13
CA GLY A 238 32.50 -14.00 11.87
C GLY A 238 31.57 -13.68 10.70
N PHE A 239 32.15 -13.37 9.53
CA PHE A 239 31.40 -12.93 8.35
C PHE A 239 30.36 -13.97 7.85
N GLU A 240 30.68 -15.27 7.94
CA GLU A 240 29.80 -16.38 7.52
C GLU A 240 28.66 -16.70 8.48
N GLY A 241 28.85 -16.52 9.79
CA GLY A 241 27.77 -16.70 10.78
C GLY A 241 26.74 -15.58 10.72
N VAL A 242 27.18 -14.35 10.44
CA VAL A 242 26.30 -13.19 10.21
C VAL A 242 25.54 -13.30 8.89
N ARG A 243 26.11 -13.93 7.85
CA ARG A 243 25.39 -14.24 6.59
C ARG A 243 24.13 -15.07 6.86
N ARG A 244 24.21 -16.04 7.76
CA ARG A 244 23.08 -16.90 8.15
C ARG A 244 22.00 -16.17 8.95
N LEU A 245 22.35 -15.09 9.65
CA LEU A 245 21.38 -14.23 10.36
C LEU A 245 20.76 -13.14 9.47
N GLY A 246 21.16 -13.03 8.19
CA GLY A 246 20.65 -12.02 7.27
C GLY A 246 21.27 -10.62 7.41
N PHE A 247 22.27 -10.44 8.29
CA PHE A 247 22.86 -9.12 8.60
C PHE A 247 24.15 -8.79 7.83
N SER A 248 24.74 -9.76 7.12
CA SER A 248 26.08 -9.62 6.50
C SER A 248 26.24 -8.54 5.41
N LYS A 249 25.15 -8.06 4.80
CA LYS A 249 25.19 -7.08 3.71
C LYS A 249 24.73 -5.67 4.11
N ARG A 250 24.33 -5.46 5.37
CA ARG A 250 23.57 -4.26 5.78
C ARG A 250 24.28 -3.34 6.76
N LYS A 251 25.50 -3.65 7.23
CA LYS A 251 26.21 -2.81 8.20
C LYS A 251 26.45 -1.38 7.71
N SER A 252 26.81 -1.23 6.43
CA SER A 252 26.95 0.06 5.75
C SER A 252 25.67 0.89 5.80
N GLU A 253 24.49 0.25 5.65
CA GLU A 253 23.17 0.89 5.75
C GLU A 253 22.95 1.51 7.13
N PHE A 254 23.22 0.76 8.20
CA PHE A 254 23.06 1.23 9.58
C PHE A 254 24.02 2.36 9.91
N ILE A 255 25.29 2.20 9.53
CA ILE A 255 26.32 3.21 9.79
C ILE A 255 25.97 4.50 9.04
N ALA A 256 25.61 4.42 7.76
CA ALA A 256 25.25 5.60 6.99
C ALA A 256 24.06 6.34 7.62
N LEU A 257 22.99 5.63 7.99
CA LEU A 257 21.84 6.26 8.64
C LEU A 257 22.19 6.82 10.02
N ARG A 258 23.05 6.15 10.80
CA ARG A 258 23.51 6.64 12.10
C ARG A 258 24.25 7.97 11.98
N GLU A 259 25.21 8.04 11.05
CA GLU A 259 25.97 9.26 10.82
C GLU A 259 25.08 10.39 10.28
N ILE A 260 24.04 10.08 9.50
CA ILE A 260 23.01 11.05 9.08
C ILE A 260 22.22 11.58 10.29
N PHE A 261 21.77 10.69 11.20
CA PHE A 261 21.08 11.09 12.42
C PHE A 261 21.92 12.06 13.25
N ASP A 262 23.20 11.71 13.45
CA ASP A 262 24.11 12.50 14.28
C ASP A 262 24.47 13.84 13.61
N ALA A 263 24.76 13.85 12.31
CA ALA A 263 25.13 15.07 11.59
C ALA A 263 23.97 16.08 11.44
N LEU A 264 22.74 15.58 11.30
CA LEU A 264 21.56 16.43 11.08
C LEU A 264 20.78 16.74 12.36
N GLY A 265 21.18 16.18 13.50
CA GLY A 265 20.47 16.38 14.78
C GLY A 265 19.09 15.74 14.82
N ILE A 266 18.89 14.60 14.14
CA ILE A 266 17.61 13.88 14.13
C ILE A 266 17.50 13.09 15.44
N GLU A 267 16.41 13.31 16.19
CA GLU A 267 16.09 12.51 17.39
C GLU A 267 15.13 11.38 17.09
N GLU A 268 14.12 11.64 16.26
CA GLU A 268 13.15 10.66 15.80
C GLU A 268 12.94 10.79 14.29
N MET A 269 12.70 9.66 13.63
CA MET A 269 12.41 9.62 12.19
C MET A 269 11.15 8.81 11.94
N ASP A 270 10.19 9.42 11.27
CA ASP A 270 9.03 8.73 10.71
C ASP A 270 9.41 7.92 9.47
N VAL A 271 8.76 6.79 9.23
CA VAL A 271 9.10 5.86 8.15
C VAL A 271 8.01 5.85 7.10
N SER A 272 8.37 6.33 5.91
CA SER A 272 7.46 6.36 4.76
C SER A 272 7.36 4.98 4.09
N GLY A 273 6.13 4.60 3.76
CA GLY A 273 5.82 3.49 2.87
C GLY A 273 6.14 3.78 1.40
N TYR A 274 6.38 5.03 1.04
CA TYR A 274 6.41 5.53 -0.32
C TYR A 274 7.69 6.30 -0.63
N ALA A 275 8.11 6.25 -1.89
CA ALA A 275 9.38 6.78 -2.37
C ALA A 275 9.23 7.29 -3.81
N LEU A 276 10.27 7.09 -4.63
CA LEU A 276 10.35 7.55 -6.01
C LEU A 276 9.16 7.12 -6.88
N GLY A 277 8.76 5.84 -6.79
CA GLY A 277 7.74 5.28 -7.67
C GLY A 277 6.40 6.00 -7.55
N GLU A 278 5.99 6.31 -6.34
CA GLU A 278 4.73 7.00 -6.07
C GLU A 278 4.80 8.49 -6.39
N GLY A 279 5.97 9.09 -6.23
CA GLY A 279 6.22 10.46 -6.71
C GLY A 279 6.11 10.59 -8.23
N VAL A 280 6.63 9.60 -8.98
CA VAL A 280 6.48 9.56 -10.44
C VAL A 280 5.01 9.50 -10.83
N VAL A 281 4.22 8.66 -10.15
CA VAL A 281 2.76 8.56 -10.38
C VAL A 281 2.05 9.87 -10.04
N ALA A 282 2.36 10.47 -8.88
CA ALA A 282 1.79 11.73 -8.43
C ALA A 282 2.04 12.86 -9.46
N GLU A 283 3.27 12.98 -9.95
CA GLU A 283 3.62 13.99 -10.94
C GLU A 283 2.88 13.76 -12.28
N MET A 284 2.74 12.51 -12.72
CA MET A 284 1.99 12.18 -13.93
C MET A 284 0.52 12.62 -13.81
N MET A 285 -0.10 12.39 -12.64
CA MET A 285 -1.48 12.82 -12.37
C MET A 285 -1.62 14.35 -12.38
N MET A 286 -0.65 15.09 -11.84
CA MET A 286 -0.64 16.55 -11.85
C MET A 286 -0.52 17.13 -13.27
N LYS A 287 0.34 16.54 -14.10
CA LYS A 287 0.54 16.95 -15.50
C LYS A 287 -0.67 16.69 -16.38
N GLU A 288 -1.39 15.59 -16.15
CA GLU A 288 -2.63 15.29 -16.87
C GLU A 288 -3.75 16.25 -16.46
N LYS A 289 -3.84 16.60 -15.17
CA LYS A 289 -4.81 17.57 -14.66
C LYS A 289 -4.55 19.00 -15.13
N SER A 290 -3.31 19.40 -15.36
CA SER A 290 -3.01 20.74 -15.92
C SER A 290 -3.54 20.95 -17.37
N ARG A 291 -4.11 19.90 -18.00
CA ARG A 291 -4.78 19.96 -19.31
C ARG A 291 -6.32 20.01 -19.22
N SER A 292 -6.87 19.88 -18.02
CA SER A 292 -8.31 19.93 -17.72
C SER A 292 -8.53 20.98 -16.64
N ASP A 293 -9.42 21.96 -16.83
CA ASP A 293 -9.65 23.11 -15.92
C ASP A 293 -10.23 22.77 -14.52
N VAL A 294 -9.92 21.59 -13.98
CA VAL A 294 -10.29 21.16 -12.64
C VAL A 294 -9.10 21.43 -11.72
N GLU A 295 -9.18 22.57 -11.04
CA GLU A 295 -8.31 22.95 -9.94
C GLU A 295 -8.47 21.92 -8.81
N VAL A 296 -7.60 20.91 -8.77
CA VAL A 296 -7.52 20.00 -7.62
C VAL A 296 -6.68 20.68 -6.56
N GLY A 297 -7.34 21.49 -5.74
CA GLY A 297 -6.86 21.77 -4.40
C GLY A 297 -6.58 20.43 -3.71
N LEU A 298 -5.32 20.17 -3.40
CA LEU A 298 -4.90 19.11 -2.48
C LEU A 298 -5.29 19.50 -1.06
N ASP A 299 -6.58 19.72 -0.82
CA ASP A 299 -7.13 19.87 0.52
C ASP A 299 -7.46 18.47 1.06
N LEU A 300 -6.41 17.65 1.21
CA LEU A 300 -6.54 16.39 1.94
C LEU A 300 -6.56 16.77 3.43
N ASN A 301 -7.76 16.87 4.01
CA ASN A 301 -7.92 17.02 5.45
C ASN A 301 -7.11 15.92 6.17
N GLU A 302 -6.48 16.28 7.31
CA GLU A 302 -5.62 15.42 8.13
C GLU A 302 -6.19 14.01 8.34
N ARG A 303 -7.53 13.93 8.47
CA ARG A 303 -8.33 12.72 8.55
C ARG A 303 -8.10 11.76 7.39
N TRP A 304 -8.36 12.19 6.16
CA TRP A 304 -8.24 11.33 4.98
C TRP A 304 -6.81 10.86 4.77
N SER A 305 -5.84 11.76 4.95
CA SER A 305 -4.43 11.39 4.85
C SER A 305 -4.06 10.30 5.86
N SER A 306 -4.58 10.34 7.09
CA SER A 306 -4.28 9.36 8.13
C SER A 306 -4.77 7.94 7.79
N VAL A 307 -5.93 7.85 7.13
CA VAL A 307 -6.49 6.61 6.60
C VAL A 307 -5.63 6.05 5.48
N VAL A 308 -5.33 6.88 4.48
CA VAL A 308 -4.46 6.49 3.36
C VAL A 308 -3.11 6.05 3.91
N ARG A 309 -2.58 6.74 4.93
CA ARG A 309 -1.38 6.32 5.67
C ARG A 309 -1.45 4.88 6.09
N LEU A 310 -2.43 4.61 6.93
CA LEU A 310 -2.56 3.29 7.51
C LEU A 310 -2.76 2.20 6.44
N ALA A 311 -3.57 2.46 5.42
CA ALA A 311 -3.92 1.47 4.41
C ALA A 311 -2.70 0.96 3.61
N VAL A 312 -1.74 1.85 3.30
CA VAL A 312 -0.61 1.53 2.40
C VAL A 312 0.46 0.68 3.07
N ARG A 313 0.78 0.88 4.35
CA ARG A 313 1.81 0.03 5.02
C ARG A 313 1.45 -1.42 5.02
N PHE A 314 0.15 -1.69 5.08
CA PHE A 314 -0.38 -3.02 5.07
C PHE A 314 -0.82 -3.46 3.66
N ASP A 315 -0.53 -2.66 2.61
CA ASP A 315 -0.81 -3.00 1.22
C ASP A 315 0.20 -4.01 0.65
N CYS A 316 0.25 -5.19 1.27
CA CYS A 316 1.21 -6.23 0.90
C CYS A 316 0.87 -6.94 -0.42
N ARG A 317 -0.21 -6.55 -1.14
CA ARG A 317 -0.75 -7.28 -2.30
C ARG A 317 -1.51 -6.42 -3.33
N ASN A 318 -1.24 -5.13 -3.45
CA ASN A 318 -1.99 -4.20 -4.33
C ASN A 318 -3.50 -4.19 -4.05
N TRP A 319 -3.87 -4.41 -2.79
CA TRP A 319 -5.23 -4.30 -2.27
C TRP A 319 -5.81 -2.91 -2.51
N MET A 320 -4.98 -1.87 -2.47
CA MET A 320 -5.44 -0.48 -2.64
C MET A 320 -6.21 -0.28 -3.95
N LYS A 321 -5.74 -0.88 -5.05
CA LYS A 321 -6.42 -0.79 -6.34
C LYS A 321 -7.83 -1.37 -6.29
N VAL A 322 -8.00 -2.49 -5.59
CA VAL A 322 -9.29 -3.15 -5.39
C VAL A 322 -10.18 -2.34 -4.45
N ALA A 323 -9.59 -1.77 -3.39
CA ALA A 323 -10.30 -0.92 -2.44
C ALA A 323 -10.86 0.34 -3.10
N VAL A 324 -10.08 1.02 -3.95
CA VAL A 324 -10.53 2.21 -4.70
C VAL A 324 -11.68 1.89 -5.64
N GLN A 325 -11.66 0.74 -6.32
CA GLN A 325 -12.80 0.28 -7.13
C GLN A 325 -14.04 0.03 -6.27
N CYS A 326 -13.86 -0.56 -5.08
CA CYS A 326 -14.93 -0.79 -4.13
C CYS A 326 -15.52 0.53 -3.59
N VAL A 327 -14.68 1.55 -3.37
CA VAL A 327 -15.13 2.89 -2.95
C VAL A 327 -16.08 3.51 -3.98
N GLY A 328 -15.81 3.35 -5.28
CA GLY A 328 -16.72 3.79 -6.34
C GLY A 328 -18.09 3.11 -6.24
N ILE A 329 -18.12 1.78 -6.15
CA ILE A 329 -19.37 1.02 -5.99
C ILE A 329 -20.11 1.44 -4.70
N ALA A 330 -19.37 1.62 -3.62
CA ALA A 330 -19.94 2.02 -2.34
C ALA A 330 -20.52 3.43 -2.38
N LYS A 331 -19.93 4.34 -3.18
CA LYS A 331 -20.45 5.67 -3.45
C LYS A 331 -21.79 5.60 -4.15
N ASP A 332 -21.88 4.84 -5.24
CA ASP A 332 -23.11 4.76 -6.02
C ASP A 332 -24.26 4.17 -5.19
N ILE A 333 -23.97 3.16 -4.36
CA ILE A 333 -24.93 2.60 -3.41
C ILE A 333 -25.29 3.62 -2.33
N PHE A 334 -24.31 4.34 -1.77
CA PHE A 334 -24.52 5.34 -0.73
C PHE A 334 -25.41 6.48 -1.23
N ASP A 335 -25.13 7.03 -2.41
CA ASP A 335 -25.90 8.12 -3.01
C ASP A 335 -27.34 7.68 -3.32
N GLY A 336 -27.52 6.46 -3.84
CA GLY A 336 -28.85 5.88 -4.07
C GLY A 336 -29.70 5.69 -2.80
N ILE A 337 -29.05 5.50 -1.64
CA ILE A 337 -29.72 5.33 -0.35
C ILE A 337 -29.91 6.66 0.37
N ARG A 338 -28.96 7.61 0.23
CA ARG A 338 -28.92 8.89 0.94
C ARG A 338 -30.20 9.70 0.76
N GLY A 339 -30.82 9.64 -0.42
CA GLY A 339 -32.06 10.35 -0.73
C GLY A 339 -33.35 9.71 -0.18
N CYS A 340 -33.30 8.51 0.39
CA CYS A 340 -34.50 7.71 0.62
C CYS A 340 -35.01 7.71 2.08
N GLY A 341 -34.17 8.09 3.05
CA GLY A 341 -34.47 8.01 4.48
C GLY A 341 -34.65 6.56 4.97
N VAL A 342 -33.79 6.08 5.88
CA VAL A 342 -33.86 4.68 6.35
C VAL A 342 -34.63 4.60 7.67
N MET A 343 -35.49 3.61 7.85
CA MET A 343 -36.15 3.39 9.16
C MET A 343 -35.11 2.90 10.19
N GLY A 344 -35.01 3.57 11.34
CA GLY A 344 -34.18 3.11 12.48
C GLY A 344 -34.70 1.83 13.13
N GLU A 345 -33.90 1.22 14.01
CA GLU A 345 -34.25 -0.07 14.66
C GLU A 345 -35.50 0.01 15.54
N ASP A 346 -35.78 1.16 16.15
CA ASP A 346 -37.03 1.42 16.85
C ASP A 346 -38.12 1.76 15.84
N GLN A 347 -39.18 0.95 15.80
CA GLN A 347 -40.39 1.16 14.97
C GLN A 347 -41.14 2.48 15.29
N THR A 348 -40.55 3.33 16.13
CA THR A 348 -40.99 4.64 16.58
C THR A 348 -40.05 5.73 16.05
N ARG A 349 -40.18 6.02 14.75
CA ARG A 349 -39.80 7.29 14.09
C ARG A 349 -38.41 7.86 14.40
N SER A 350 -37.36 7.29 13.83
CA SER A 350 -36.23 8.10 13.39
C SER A 350 -35.79 7.67 11.99
N LEU A 351 -35.93 8.58 11.02
CA LEU A 351 -35.35 8.41 9.70
C LEU A 351 -33.85 8.62 9.84
N VAL A 352 -33.05 7.60 9.53
CA VAL A 352 -31.60 7.70 9.47
C VAL A 352 -31.25 8.46 8.20
N PHE A 353 -30.71 9.66 8.38
CA PHE A 353 -30.17 10.47 7.29
C PHE A 353 -28.66 10.26 7.20
N LEU A 354 -28.20 9.98 5.98
CA LEU A 354 -26.77 9.83 5.68
C LEU A 354 -26.19 11.21 5.34
N GLU A 355 -25.13 11.58 6.06
CA GLU A 355 -24.39 12.83 5.90
C GLU A 355 -23.04 12.56 5.20
N ASP A 356 -22.36 13.62 4.74
CA ASP A 356 -21.06 13.48 4.06
C ASP A 356 -20.00 12.80 4.96
N LYS A 357 -20.04 13.04 6.28
CA LYS A 357 -19.16 12.37 7.26
C LYS A 357 -19.36 10.85 7.29
N ASP A 358 -20.58 10.38 7.01
CA ASP A 358 -20.88 8.94 7.01
C ASP A 358 -20.26 8.25 5.79
N TYR A 359 -20.19 8.95 4.65
CA TYR A 359 -19.45 8.52 3.48
C TYR A 359 -17.93 8.47 3.76
N GLU A 360 -17.39 9.46 4.46
CA GLU A 360 -15.97 9.45 4.86
C GLU A 360 -15.62 8.20 5.70
N TYR A 361 -16.48 7.82 6.66
CA TYR A 361 -16.28 6.58 7.45
C TYR A 361 -16.36 5.32 6.59
N LEU A 362 -17.25 5.31 5.59
CA LEU A 362 -17.42 4.23 4.64
C LEU A 362 -16.15 4.04 3.80
N GLU A 363 -15.62 5.13 3.23
CA GLU A 363 -14.39 5.13 2.45
C GLU A 363 -13.21 4.66 3.29
N ALA A 364 -13.06 5.20 4.50
CA ALA A 364 -12.01 4.81 5.43
C ALA A 364 -12.06 3.30 5.75
N SER A 365 -13.26 2.79 6.02
CA SER A 365 -13.47 1.37 6.32
C SER A 365 -13.12 0.46 5.13
N ILE A 366 -13.48 0.86 3.91
CA ILE A 366 -13.17 0.10 2.69
C ILE A 366 -11.66 0.09 2.42
N LEU A 367 -10.96 1.21 2.62
CA LEU A 367 -9.51 1.23 2.47
C LEU A 367 -8.80 0.35 3.52
N LEU A 368 -9.32 0.31 4.74
CA LEU A 368 -8.64 -0.31 5.88
C LEU A 368 -9.04 -1.76 6.20
N HIS A 369 -10.11 -2.31 5.61
CA HIS A 369 -10.63 -3.60 6.09
C HIS A 369 -9.70 -4.82 5.94
N ASN A 370 -8.68 -4.70 5.09
CA ASN A 370 -7.74 -5.78 4.81
C ASN A 370 -6.35 -5.60 5.43
N ILE A 371 -6.13 -4.55 6.23
CA ILE A 371 -4.79 -4.27 6.80
C ILE A 371 -4.28 -5.40 7.70
N GLY A 372 -5.17 -6.12 8.38
CA GLY A 372 -4.82 -7.29 9.19
C GLY A 372 -4.37 -8.52 8.39
N ARG A 373 -4.44 -8.50 7.04
CA ARG A 373 -4.06 -9.65 6.20
C ARG A 373 -2.56 -9.91 6.16
N VAL A 374 -1.76 -8.99 6.70
CA VAL A 374 -0.31 -9.17 6.85
C VAL A 374 0.05 -10.41 7.67
N ASN A 375 -0.82 -10.85 8.58
CA ASN A 375 -0.63 -12.06 9.38
C ASN A 375 -1.35 -13.29 8.80
N GLY A 376 -1.81 -13.21 7.56
CA GLY A 376 -2.49 -14.30 6.84
C GLY A 376 -4.01 -14.12 6.74
N LYS A 377 -4.68 -15.18 6.26
CA LYS A 377 -6.11 -15.12 5.89
C LYS A 377 -7.08 -15.36 7.06
N LYS A 378 -6.61 -15.92 8.18
CA LYS A 378 -7.46 -16.32 9.31
C LYS A 378 -7.58 -15.17 10.30
N GLY A 379 -8.80 -14.70 10.55
CA GLY A 379 -9.08 -13.72 11.60
C GLY A 379 -8.59 -12.28 11.33
N TYR A 380 -8.23 -11.94 10.08
CA TYR A 380 -7.72 -10.61 9.75
C TYR A 380 -8.74 -9.49 10.00
N ASP A 381 -10.02 -9.80 9.98
CA ASP A 381 -11.12 -8.90 10.38
C ASP A 381 -10.92 -8.40 11.81
N LYS A 382 -10.59 -9.31 12.74
CA LYS A 382 -10.30 -8.96 14.13
C LYS A 382 -8.99 -8.20 14.28
N LEU A 383 -7.97 -8.57 13.51
CA LEU A 383 -6.68 -7.89 13.56
C LEU A 383 -6.76 -6.47 12.98
N SER A 384 -7.49 -6.27 11.88
CA SER A 384 -7.72 -4.95 11.29
C SER A 384 -8.43 -4.04 12.29
N TYR A 385 -9.47 -4.55 12.97
CA TYR A 385 -10.10 -3.85 14.10
C TYR A 385 -9.09 -3.44 15.18
N GLN A 386 -8.21 -4.36 15.60
CA GLN A 386 -7.23 -4.07 16.67
C GLN A 386 -6.22 -3.01 16.24
N ILE A 387 -5.75 -3.07 14.98
CA ILE A 387 -4.82 -2.07 14.40
C ILE A 387 -5.46 -0.69 14.38
N ILE A 388 -6.72 -0.57 13.94
CA ILE A 388 -7.42 0.73 13.86
C ILE A 388 -7.69 1.24 15.27
N LYS A 389 -8.29 0.41 16.14
CA LYS A 389 -8.75 0.85 17.46
C LYS A 389 -7.63 1.23 18.42
N HIS A 390 -6.50 0.51 18.37
CA HIS A 390 -5.41 0.68 19.33
C HIS A 390 -4.14 1.28 18.72
N GLY A 391 -4.08 1.45 17.39
CA GLY A 391 -2.89 1.97 16.72
C GLY A 391 -2.69 3.48 16.85
N GLY A 392 -3.75 4.25 17.15
CA GLY A 392 -3.66 5.71 17.22
C GLY A 392 -3.20 6.34 15.90
N HIS A 393 -3.58 5.73 14.77
CA HIS A 393 -3.13 6.12 13.43
C HIS A 393 -4.13 6.97 12.66
N LEU A 394 -5.40 7.02 13.10
CA LEU A 394 -6.46 7.82 12.48
C LEU A 394 -6.49 9.21 13.14
N GLU A 395 -5.58 10.08 12.69
CA GLU A 395 -5.47 11.46 13.15
C GLU A 395 -6.67 12.30 12.69
N GLY A 396 -7.10 13.25 13.52
CA GLY A 396 -8.28 14.08 13.25
C GLY A 396 -9.63 13.40 13.49
N TYR A 397 -9.67 12.09 13.81
CA TYR A 397 -10.88 11.37 14.22
C TYR A 397 -11.03 11.33 15.74
N SER A 398 -12.26 11.49 16.22
CA SER A 398 -12.65 11.30 17.60
C SER A 398 -12.60 9.81 17.99
N SER A 399 -12.54 9.54 19.30
CA SER A 399 -12.54 8.17 19.81
C SER A 399 -13.76 7.34 19.40
N GLU A 400 -14.90 8.00 19.18
CA GLU A 400 -16.16 7.39 18.75
C GLU A 400 -16.14 7.08 17.25
N GLU A 401 -15.61 7.99 16.44
CA GLU A 401 -15.45 7.78 14.99
C GLU A 401 -14.46 6.66 14.70
N VAL A 402 -13.33 6.60 15.43
CA VAL A 402 -12.37 5.50 15.33
C VAL A 402 -13.00 4.17 15.75
N GLU A 403 -13.88 4.16 16.76
CA GLU A 403 -14.64 2.96 17.12
C GLU A 403 -15.57 2.52 15.99
N LEU A 404 -16.33 3.45 15.41
CA LEU A 404 -17.24 3.16 14.30
C LEU A 404 -16.50 2.55 13.11
N ILE A 405 -15.41 3.18 12.65
CA ILE A 405 -14.58 2.69 11.54
C ILE A 405 -14.00 1.31 11.87
N ALA A 406 -13.47 1.11 13.09
CA ALA A 406 -12.92 -0.17 13.51
C ALA A 406 -14.00 -1.27 13.48
N GLN A 407 -15.21 -1.00 13.96
CA GLN A 407 -16.33 -1.95 13.94
C GLN A 407 -16.78 -2.25 12.50
N LEU A 408 -16.89 -1.26 11.63
CA LEU A 408 -17.22 -1.47 10.21
C LEU A 408 -16.21 -2.42 9.55
N VAL A 409 -14.92 -2.17 9.81
CA VAL A 409 -13.82 -3.05 9.39
C VAL A 409 -13.89 -4.44 10.03
N ARG A 410 -14.36 -4.58 11.27
CA ARG A 410 -14.52 -5.88 11.91
C ARG A 410 -15.62 -6.71 11.23
N PHE A 411 -16.72 -6.07 10.86
CA PHE A 411 -17.96 -6.72 10.42
C PHE A 411 -18.18 -6.72 8.91
N HIS A 412 -17.22 -6.26 8.11
CA HIS A 412 -17.25 -6.32 6.64
C HIS A 412 -17.36 -7.74 6.04
N ARG A 413 -17.25 -8.81 6.86
CA ARG A 413 -17.37 -10.20 6.40
C ARG A 413 -17.87 -11.14 7.50
N LYS A 414 -18.23 -12.37 7.10
CA LYS A 414 -18.76 -13.44 7.99
C LYS A 414 -20.13 -13.04 8.56
N LYS A 415 -20.43 -13.42 9.81
CA LYS A 415 -21.73 -13.17 10.45
C LYS A 415 -22.03 -11.67 10.46
N PHE A 416 -23.21 -11.30 9.98
CA PHE A 416 -23.71 -9.95 10.08
C PHE A 416 -23.95 -9.61 11.56
N PRO A 417 -23.63 -8.39 12.00
CA PRO A 417 -23.83 -7.98 13.38
C PRO A 417 -25.31 -7.91 13.76
N LYS A 418 -25.68 -8.52 14.90
CA LYS A 418 -26.97 -8.31 15.54
C LYS A 418 -26.95 -7.04 16.40
N SER A 419 -28.11 -6.39 16.56
CA SER A 419 -28.32 -5.20 17.40
C SER A 419 -27.83 -5.38 18.85
N GLU A 420 -27.92 -6.60 19.39
CA GLU A 420 -27.52 -6.96 20.75
C GLU A 420 -26.00 -7.15 20.96
N ASN A 421 -25.17 -6.95 19.94
CA ASN A 421 -23.74 -7.21 20.08
C ASN A 421 -23.10 -6.21 21.08
N ALA A 422 -22.46 -6.74 22.13
CA ALA A 422 -21.81 -5.93 23.17
C ALA A 422 -20.79 -4.91 22.65
N SER A 423 -20.17 -5.19 21.50
CA SER A 423 -19.23 -4.29 20.84
C SER A 423 -19.92 -3.10 20.14
N ILE A 424 -21.17 -3.26 19.71
CA ILE A 424 -21.99 -2.22 19.04
C ILE A 424 -22.75 -1.39 20.08
N GLN A 425 -23.11 -2.01 21.21
CA GLN A 425 -23.81 -1.33 22.30
C GLN A 425 -23.02 -0.15 22.89
N LYS A 426 -21.71 -0.11 22.70
CA LYS A 426 -20.82 0.99 23.12
C LYS A 426 -20.89 2.24 22.24
N LEU A 427 -21.43 2.13 21.03
CA LEU A 427 -21.61 3.29 20.15
C LEU A 427 -22.81 4.13 20.63
N PRO A 428 -22.83 5.45 20.40
CA PRO A 428 -24.02 6.27 20.59
C PRO A 428 -25.20 5.77 19.74
N LEU A 429 -26.44 6.01 20.19
CA LEU A 429 -27.65 5.46 19.57
C LEU A 429 -27.73 5.78 18.07
N GLU A 430 -27.52 7.04 17.68
CA GLU A 430 -27.51 7.47 16.27
C GLU A 430 -26.47 6.73 15.42
N MET A 431 -25.30 6.42 15.99
CA MET A 431 -24.24 5.67 15.30
C MET A 431 -24.57 4.18 15.16
N LYS A 432 -25.41 3.61 16.04
CA LYS A 432 -25.83 2.20 15.93
C LYS A 432 -26.70 1.98 14.71
N ASP A 433 -27.67 2.88 14.50
CA ASP A 433 -28.56 2.84 13.33
C ASP A 433 -27.76 3.03 12.04
N LYS A 434 -26.90 4.06 11.99
CA LYS A 434 -26.01 4.31 10.84
C LYS A 434 -25.03 3.16 10.61
N PHE A 435 -24.51 2.52 11.66
CA PHE A 435 -23.56 1.42 11.55
C PHE A 435 -24.12 0.25 10.73
N ARG A 436 -25.37 -0.17 10.95
CA ARG A 436 -25.96 -1.28 10.19
C ARG A 436 -26.12 -0.93 8.72
N VAL A 437 -26.56 0.29 8.42
CA VAL A 437 -26.67 0.83 7.05
C VAL A 437 -25.30 0.81 6.36
N LEU A 438 -24.29 1.45 6.96
CA LEU A 438 -22.93 1.52 6.41
C LEU A 438 -22.30 0.13 6.26
N CYS A 439 -22.52 -0.78 7.23
CA CYS A 439 -22.03 -2.16 7.16
C CYS A 439 -22.65 -2.91 5.97
N SER A 440 -23.96 -2.78 5.74
CA SER A 440 -24.63 -3.36 4.57
C SER A 440 -24.06 -2.83 3.26
N ILE A 441 -23.80 -1.51 3.17
CA ILE A 441 -23.19 -0.89 1.99
C ILE A 441 -21.79 -1.47 1.73
N ILE A 442 -20.91 -1.54 2.75
CA ILE A 442 -19.55 -2.08 2.61
C ILE A 442 -19.60 -3.53 2.13
N ARG A 443 -20.44 -4.36 2.73
CA ARG A 443 -20.53 -5.79 2.42
C ARG A 443 -21.05 -6.03 1.01
N LEU A 444 -22.11 -5.32 0.62
CA LEU A 444 -22.66 -5.40 -0.73
C LEU A 444 -21.62 -4.94 -1.76
N SER A 445 -20.93 -3.82 -1.50
CA SER A 445 -19.88 -3.28 -2.37
C SER A 445 -18.72 -4.27 -2.56
N LEU A 446 -18.24 -4.87 -1.47
CA LEU A 446 -17.15 -5.85 -1.52
C LEU A 446 -17.56 -7.14 -2.25
N THR A 447 -18.81 -7.55 -2.14
CA THR A 447 -19.32 -8.73 -2.84
C THR A 447 -19.50 -8.46 -4.32
N ILE A 448 -20.11 -7.33 -4.70
CA ILE A 448 -20.24 -6.89 -6.10
C ILE A 448 -18.85 -6.75 -6.75
N GLN A 449 -17.91 -6.12 -6.06
CA GLN A 449 -16.52 -5.97 -6.53
C GLN A 449 -15.88 -7.34 -6.84
N ARG A 450 -16.16 -8.38 -6.05
CA ARG A 450 -15.66 -9.74 -6.31
C ARG A 450 -16.38 -10.42 -7.46
N CYS A 451 -17.67 -10.15 -7.66
CA CYS A 451 -18.44 -10.65 -8.80
C CYS A 451 -17.97 -10.02 -10.12
N GLN A 452 -17.65 -8.72 -10.13
CA GLN A 452 -17.26 -7.97 -11.32
C GLN A 452 -15.76 -8.11 -11.59
N HIS A 453 -15.36 -9.15 -12.33
CA HIS A 453 -14.00 -9.24 -12.83
C HIS A 453 -13.79 -8.33 -14.07
N ARG A 454 -13.24 -7.13 -13.82
CA ARG A 454 -12.50 -6.29 -14.80
C ARG A 454 -13.28 -5.42 -15.80
N THR A 455 -14.53 -5.07 -15.59
CA THR A 455 -15.21 -4.05 -16.42
C THR A 455 -15.76 -2.92 -15.58
N SER A 456 -15.35 -1.69 -15.93
CA SER A 456 -15.95 -0.44 -15.46
C SER A 456 -17.36 -0.33 -16.04
N GLN A 457 -18.35 -0.78 -15.30
CA GLN A 457 -19.75 -0.49 -15.58
C GLN A 457 -20.46 -0.12 -14.27
N GLY A 458 -21.35 0.86 -14.37
CA GLY A 458 -21.98 1.49 -13.21
C GLY A 458 -22.79 0.52 -12.37
N VAL A 459 -22.73 0.72 -11.06
CA VAL A 459 -23.70 0.20 -10.10
C VAL A 459 -24.65 1.35 -9.82
N GLU A 460 -25.95 1.12 -9.79
CA GLU A 460 -26.91 2.14 -9.38
C GLU A 460 -27.92 1.51 -8.43
N VAL A 461 -28.24 2.22 -7.35
CA VAL A 461 -29.32 1.83 -6.44
C VAL A 461 -30.45 2.84 -6.60
N VAL A 462 -31.58 2.38 -7.10
CA VAL A 462 -32.78 3.20 -7.29
C VAL A 462 -33.84 2.76 -6.31
N HIS A 463 -34.43 3.71 -5.60
CA HIS A 463 -35.59 3.44 -4.76
C HIS A 463 -36.88 3.60 -5.56
N THR A 464 -37.77 2.62 -5.42
CA THR A 464 -39.09 2.62 -6.08
C THR A 464 -40.17 2.32 -5.04
N PRO A 465 -41.46 2.56 -5.34
CA PRO A 465 -42.55 2.19 -4.44
C PRO A 465 -42.61 0.68 -4.11
N GLN A 466 -41.95 -0.16 -4.90
CA GLN A 466 -41.90 -1.62 -4.73
C GLN A 466 -40.67 -2.09 -3.92
N GLY A 467 -39.80 -1.15 -3.52
CA GLY A 467 -38.52 -1.42 -2.86
C GLY A 467 -37.32 -0.91 -3.66
N PHE A 468 -36.13 -1.32 -3.25
CA PHE A 468 -34.87 -0.98 -3.89
C PHE A 468 -34.64 -1.83 -5.15
N LYS A 469 -34.03 -1.22 -6.17
CA LYS A 469 -33.52 -1.89 -7.36
C LYS A 469 -32.03 -1.66 -7.44
N LEU A 470 -31.26 -2.74 -7.43
CA LEU A 470 -29.83 -2.74 -7.68
C LEU A 470 -29.62 -2.99 -9.18
N VAL A 471 -29.31 -1.93 -9.92
CA VAL A 471 -28.99 -2.01 -11.34
C VAL A 471 -27.50 -2.30 -11.47
N LEU A 472 -27.18 -3.43 -12.10
CA LEU A 472 -25.81 -3.83 -12.41
C LEU A 472 -25.63 -3.76 -13.93
N GLY A 473 -24.66 -2.98 -14.42
CA GLY A 473 -24.36 -2.96 -15.87
C GLY A 473 -24.05 -4.36 -16.44
N GLU A 474 -24.28 -4.55 -17.75
CA GLU A 474 -24.06 -5.79 -18.51
C GLU A 474 -22.83 -6.60 -18.05
N ILE A 475 -23.10 -7.70 -17.36
CA ILE A 475 -22.08 -8.72 -17.10
C ILE A 475 -21.79 -9.41 -18.43
N LYS A 476 -20.74 -8.97 -19.15
CA LYS A 476 -20.24 -9.74 -20.29
C LYS A 476 -19.72 -11.09 -19.79
N GLU A 477 -20.57 -12.11 -19.83
CA GLU A 477 -20.16 -13.51 -19.75
C GLU A 477 -19.31 -13.86 -20.98
N GLN A 478 -18.02 -13.56 -20.95
CA GLN A 478 -17.05 -14.19 -21.85
C GLN A 478 -16.16 -15.12 -21.04
N CYS A 479 -16.62 -16.35 -20.85
CA CYS A 479 -15.74 -17.47 -20.54
C CYS A 479 -16.36 -18.80 -21.03
N ALA A 480 -16.52 -18.94 -22.35
CA ALA A 480 -16.49 -20.27 -22.97
C ALA A 480 -15.02 -20.69 -23.07
N ASP A 481 -14.47 -21.21 -21.97
CA ASP A 481 -13.22 -21.96 -22.02
C ASP A 481 -13.55 -23.38 -22.53
N PRO A 482 -12.84 -23.97 -23.51
CA PRO A 482 -13.17 -25.29 -24.08
C PRO A 482 -12.93 -26.47 -23.11
N CYS A 483 -12.61 -26.20 -21.86
CA CYS A 483 -12.32 -27.18 -20.84
C CYS A 483 -13.33 -26.99 -19.71
N GLY A 484 -14.43 -27.76 -19.74
CA GLY A 484 -15.58 -27.67 -18.84
C GLY A 484 -15.24 -27.82 -17.36
N VAL A 485 -14.82 -26.74 -16.72
CA VAL A 485 -14.79 -26.60 -15.27
C VAL A 485 -15.79 -25.50 -14.90
N GLN A 486 -16.95 -25.94 -14.43
CA GLN A 486 -18.02 -25.11 -13.88
C GLN A 486 -17.47 -24.09 -12.87
N ARG A 487 -17.49 -22.80 -13.20
CA ARG A 487 -17.34 -21.70 -12.24
C ARG A 487 -18.72 -21.05 -12.06
N SER A 488 -19.58 -21.72 -11.30
CA SER A 488 -21.00 -21.36 -11.16
C SER A 488 -21.58 -21.91 -9.83
N SER A 489 -21.61 -21.11 -8.75
CA SER A 489 -22.55 -21.22 -7.59
C SER A 489 -22.19 -20.29 -6.41
N ALA A 490 -20.94 -20.31 -5.94
CA ALA A 490 -20.56 -19.73 -4.64
C ALA A 490 -20.69 -18.19 -4.56
N THR A 491 -20.34 -17.45 -5.63
CA THR A 491 -20.38 -15.98 -5.61
C THR A 491 -21.82 -15.43 -5.68
N GLY A 492 -22.72 -16.16 -6.35
CA GLY A 492 -24.14 -15.81 -6.40
C GLY A 492 -24.84 -16.06 -5.06
N GLU A 493 -24.45 -17.11 -4.33
CA GLU A 493 -24.93 -17.36 -2.98
C GLU A 493 -24.46 -16.28 -1.98
N GLU A 494 -23.20 -15.85 -2.07
CA GLU A 494 -22.68 -14.74 -1.25
C GLU A 494 -23.47 -13.45 -1.51
N LEU A 495 -23.71 -13.09 -2.78
CA LEU A 495 -24.50 -11.89 -3.12
C LEU A 495 -25.94 -12.00 -2.59
N ARG A 496 -26.59 -13.15 -2.74
CA ARG A 496 -27.94 -13.36 -2.22
C ARG A 496 -28.02 -13.20 -0.71
N LEU A 497 -27.02 -13.71 0.03
CA LEU A 497 -26.94 -13.53 1.48
C LEU A 497 -26.78 -12.06 1.88
N GLU A 498 -25.94 -11.29 1.17
CA GLU A 498 -25.79 -9.87 1.46
C GLU A 498 -27.04 -9.05 1.10
N LEU A 499 -27.78 -9.43 0.05
CA LEU A 499 -29.08 -8.83 -0.25
C LEU A 499 -30.11 -9.15 0.84
N GLN A 500 -30.12 -10.36 1.41
CA GLN A 500 -31.00 -10.67 2.54
C GLN A 500 -30.70 -9.81 3.77
N HIS A 501 -29.42 -9.62 4.11
CA HIS A 501 -29.04 -8.70 5.19
C HIS A 501 -29.43 -7.24 4.87
N PHE A 502 -29.37 -6.84 3.59
CA PHE A 502 -29.88 -5.55 3.15
C PHE A 502 -31.39 -5.44 3.44
N GLU A 503 -32.20 -6.41 3.01
CA GLU A 503 -33.65 -6.39 3.28
C GLU A 503 -33.96 -6.34 4.79
N GLU A 504 -33.18 -7.03 5.62
CA GLU A 504 -33.30 -7.00 7.09
C GLU A 504 -32.94 -5.64 7.71
N VAL A 505 -32.03 -4.89 7.11
CA VAL A 505 -31.62 -3.56 7.59
C VAL A 505 -32.59 -2.47 7.13
N PHE A 506 -33.08 -2.55 5.90
CA PHE A 506 -33.92 -1.51 5.31
C PHE A 506 -35.43 -1.79 5.43
N HIS A 507 -35.81 -2.99 5.89
CA HIS A 507 -37.19 -3.47 5.94
C HIS A 507 -37.93 -3.37 4.60
N GLN A 508 -37.19 -3.46 3.50
CA GLN A 508 -37.67 -3.31 2.13
C GLN A 508 -36.97 -4.30 1.22
N LYS A 509 -37.68 -4.80 0.21
CA LYS A 509 -37.11 -5.73 -0.76
C LYS A 509 -36.07 -5.05 -1.63
N ILE A 510 -35.06 -5.81 -2.06
CA ILE A 510 -34.10 -5.38 -3.07
C ILE A 510 -34.05 -6.39 -4.22
N SER A 511 -34.26 -5.93 -5.44
CA SER A 511 -34.17 -6.78 -6.64
C SER A 511 -32.97 -6.39 -7.50
N ILE A 512 -32.34 -7.39 -8.12
CA ILE A 512 -31.26 -7.17 -9.10
C ILE A 512 -31.90 -6.92 -10.46
N VAL A 513 -31.49 -5.86 -11.14
CA VAL A 513 -31.83 -5.57 -12.53
C VAL A 513 -30.54 -5.58 -13.34
N ILE A 514 -30.49 -6.41 -14.38
CA ILE A 514 -29.44 -6.38 -15.40
C ILE A 514 -30.10 -5.77 -16.63
N PRO A 515 -29.67 -4.57 -17.08
CA PRO A 515 -30.28 -3.86 -18.19
C PRO A 515 -30.08 -4.55 -19.54
#